data_AF-K7XKR7-F1
#
_entry.id   AF-K7XKR7-F1
#
_cell.length_a   1.000
_cell.length_b   1.000
_cell.length_c   1.000
_cell.angle_alpha   90.00
_cell.angle_beta   90.00
_cell.angle_gamma   90.00
#
_symmetry.space_group_name_H-M   'P 1'
#
loop_
_entity.id
_entity.type
_entity.pdbx_description
1 polymer ?
#
loop_
_entity_poly.entity_id
_entity_poly.type
_entity_poly.pdbx_seq_one_letter_code
_entity_poly.pdbx_strand_id
1 'polypeptide(L)' 'QAKKSRVKTFIKLVNYNHIMPTRYTLDVDLKEAVTVDCLQSRDKKVTAAKEAKAKFEERFKTGKNRWFFTKLRF' A
#
# COMPACT_ATOMS: atom_id res chain seq x y z
N GLN A 1 0.39 19.96 -9.08
CA GLN A 1 0.84 18.59 -8.72
C GLN A 1 -0.13 17.78 -7.86
N ALA A 2 -0.77 18.33 -6.82
CA ALA A 2 -1.45 17.55 -5.77
C ALA A 2 -2.47 16.49 -6.25
N LYS A 3 -3.21 16.75 -7.34
CA LYS A 3 -4.15 15.76 -7.93
C LYS A 3 -3.45 14.53 -8.53
N LYS A 4 -2.20 14.67 -9.03
CA LYS A 4 -1.41 13.59 -9.64
C LYS A 4 -0.64 12.74 -8.62
N SER A 5 -0.57 13.17 -7.36
CA SER A 5 0.10 12.45 -6.27
C SER A 5 -0.83 11.58 -5.43
N ARG A 6 -2.11 11.49 -5.82
CA ARG A 6 -3.11 10.72 -5.09
C ARG A 6 -2.97 9.23 -5.41
N VAL A 7 -2.91 8.41 -4.37
CA VAL A 7 -2.79 6.94 -4.50
C VAL A 7 -4.10 6.28 -4.05
N LYS A 8 -4.51 5.21 -4.73
CA LYS A 8 -5.60 4.34 -4.28
C LYS A 8 -4.99 3.04 -3.78
N THR A 9 -5.32 2.69 -2.54
CA THR A 9 -4.78 1.50 -1.85
C THR A 9 -5.81 0.39 -1.78
N PHE A 10 -5.32 -0.84 -1.59
CA PHE A 10 -6.14 -2.01 -1.32
C PHE A 10 -5.43 -2.88 -0.27
N ILE A 11 -6.22 -3.65 0.46
CA ILE A 11 -5.75 -4.63 1.45
C ILE A 11 -6.41 -5.96 1.13
N LYS A 12 -5.60 -7.02 1.03
CA LYS A 12 -6.04 -8.37 0.69
C LYS A 12 -5.17 -9.40 1.39
N LEU A 13 -5.81 -10.47 1.89
CA LEU A 13 -5.12 -11.68 2.32
C LEU A 13 -4.86 -12.55 1.08
N VAL A 14 -3.60 -12.88 0.82
CA VAL A 14 -3.16 -13.53 -0.42
C VAL A 14 -2.30 -14.75 -0.08
N ASN A 15 -2.52 -15.86 -0.78
CA ASN A 15 -1.68 -17.05 -0.69
C ASN A 15 -0.32 -16.78 -1.34
N TYR A 16 0.77 -17.34 -0.79
CA TYR A 16 2.12 -17.26 -1.35
C TYR A 16 2.18 -17.63 -2.84
N ASN A 17 1.42 -18.62 -3.30
CA ASN A 17 1.39 -19.03 -4.71
C ASN A 17 0.87 -17.93 -5.66
N HIS A 18 0.16 -16.93 -5.14
CA HIS A 18 -0.39 -15.82 -5.93
C HIS A 18 0.48 -14.54 -5.84
N ILE A 19 1.69 -14.65 -5.27
CA ILE A 19 2.63 -13.52 -5.12
C ILE A 19 3.87 -13.80 -5.97
N MET A 20 4.26 -12.83 -6.80
CA MET A 20 5.58 -12.80 -7.42
C MET A 20 6.51 -11.95 -6.55
N PRO A 21 7.48 -12.53 -5.82
CA PRO A 21 8.41 -11.77 -5.01
C PRO A 21 9.34 -10.93 -5.90
N THR A 22 9.80 -9.80 -5.38
CA THR A 22 10.72 -8.90 -6.06
C THR A 22 11.93 -8.65 -5.18
N ARG A 23 13.07 -8.28 -5.78
CA ARG A 23 14.32 -7.98 -5.02
C ARG A 23 14.22 -6.70 -4.17
N TYR A 24 13.27 -5.82 -4.46
CA TYR A 24 13.18 -4.50 -3.84
C TYR A 24 12.47 -4.55 -2.48
N THR A 25 12.99 -3.80 -1.52
CA THR A 25 12.37 -3.58 -0.21
C THR A 25 11.66 -2.23 -0.15
N LEU A 26 10.69 -2.12 0.77
CA LEU A 26 9.92 -0.91 1.01
C LEU A 26 9.95 -0.58 2.51
N ASP A 27 10.63 0.51 2.88
CA ASP A 27 10.75 0.91 4.29
C ASP A 27 9.55 1.77 4.73
N VAL A 28 8.35 1.20 4.70
CA VAL A 28 7.13 1.87 5.22
C VAL A 28 6.56 1.00 6.32
N ASP A 29 6.37 1.58 7.50
CA ASP A 29 5.80 0.86 8.62
C ASP A 29 4.26 0.77 8.51
N LEU A 30 3.81 -0.42 8.16
CA LEU A 30 2.41 -0.78 7.96
C LEU A 30 1.92 -1.88 8.90
N LYS A 31 2.79 -2.41 9.77
CA LYS A 31 2.47 -3.60 10.59
C LYS A 31 1.35 -3.32 11.59
N GLU A 32 1.31 -2.11 12.14
CA GLU A 32 0.27 -1.70 13.08
C GLU A 32 -1.04 -1.31 12.37
N ALA A 33 -0.93 -0.77 11.16
CA ALA A 33 -2.06 -0.26 10.38
C ALA A 33 -2.85 -1.37 9.67
N VAL A 34 -2.18 -2.47 9.31
CA VAL A 34 -2.73 -3.56 8.50
C VAL A 34 -2.69 -4.85 9.30
N THR A 35 -3.71 -5.06 10.13
CA THR A 35 -3.91 -6.31 10.86
C THR A 35 -4.97 -7.19 10.20
N VAL A 36 -4.99 -8.48 10.56
CA VAL A 36 -5.99 -9.45 10.04
C VAL A 36 -7.41 -9.06 10.47
N ASP A 37 -7.56 -8.46 11.66
CA ASP A 37 -8.86 -8.02 12.18
C ASP A 37 -9.49 -6.89 11.36
N CYS A 38 -8.66 -6.07 10.70
CA CYS A 38 -9.15 -5.04 9.80
C CYS A 38 -9.94 -5.61 8.61
N LEU A 39 -9.72 -6.88 8.26
CA LEU A 39 -10.37 -7.54 7.13
C LEU A 39 -11.74 -8.14 7.45
N GLN A 40 -12.11 -8.22 8.73
CA GLN A 40 -13.39 -8.82 9.16
C GLN A 40 -14.60 -7.97 8.79
N SER A 41 -14.48 -6.63 8.80
CA SER A 41 -15.59 -5.73 8.47
C SER A 41 -15.18 -4.68 7.44
N ARG A 42 -16.17 -4.23 6.66
CA ARG A 42 -15.94 -3.24 5.59
C ARG A 42 -15.42 -1.93 6.15
N ASP A 43 -15.95 -1.47 7.28
CA ASP A 43 -15.60 -0.18 7.85
C ASP A 43 -14.16 -0.16 8.38
N LYS A 44 -13.76 -1.21 9.09
CA LYS A 44 -12.36 -1.37 9.54
C LYS A 44 -11.40 -1.44 8.35
N LYS A 45 -11.78 -2.14 7.28
CA LYS A 45 -11.00 -2.22 6.04
C LYS A 45 -10.84 -0.85 5.37
N VAL A 46 -11.91 -0.04 5.34
CA VAL A 46 -11.88 1.31 4.78
C VAL A 46 -10.97 2.23 5.62
N THR A 47 -11.03 2.13 6.95
CA THR A 47 -10.18 2.91 7.85
C THR A 47 -8.70 2.54 7.68
N ALA A 48 -8.36 1.26 7.68
CA ALA A 48 -7.00 0.79 7.43
C ALA A 48 -6.48 1.20 6.04
N ALA A 49 -7.34 1.13 5.01
CA ALA A 49 -6.97 1.57 3.66
C ALA A 49 -6.70 3.08 3.59
N LYS A 50 -7.46 3.90 4.33
CA LYS A 50 -7.23 5.35 4.43
C LYS A 50 -5.90 5.66 5.11
N GLU A 51 -5.55 4.95 6.17
CA GLU A 51 -4.27 5.11 6.86
C GLU A 51 -3.09 4.71 5.96
N ALA A 52 -3.17 3.55 5.31
CA ALA A 52 -2.17 3.09 4.36
C ALA A 52 -1.99 4.06 3.18
N LYS A 53 -3.10 4.66 2.72
CA LYS A 53 -3.08 5.69 1.68
C LYS A 53 -2.27 6.92 2.11
N ALA A 54 -2.49 7.43 3.33
CA ALA A 54 -1.76 8.60 3.82
C ALA A 54 -0.24 8.34 3.84
N LYS A 55 0.17 7.18 4.38
CA LYS A 55 1.59 6.76 4.43
C LYS A 55 2.22 6.63 3.04
N PHE A 56 1.51 6.06 2.07
CA PHE A 56 2.01 5.96 0.70
C PHE A 56 2.06 7.29 -0.04
N GLU A 57 1.09 8.19 0.16
CA GLU A 57 1.12 9.53 -0.44
C GLU A 57 2.27 10.38 0.12
N GLU A 58 2.57 10.25 1.42
CA GLU A 58 3.75 10.87 2.03
C GLU A 58 5.03 10.34 1.40
N ARG A 59 5.19 9.00 1.35
CA ARG A 59 6.38 8.37 0.76
C ARG A 59 6.54 8.73 -0.72
N PHE A 60 5.46 8.77 -1.49
CA PHE A 60 5.49 9.15 -2.89
C PHE A 60 6.02 10.59 -3.09
N LYS A 61 5.63 11.53 -2.22
CA LYS A 61 6.13 12.92 -2.27
C LYS A 61 7.62 13.03 -1.97
N THR A 62 8.18 12.14 -1.16
CA THR A 62 9.64 12.10 -0.89
C THR A 62 10.47 11.67 -2.10
N GLY A 63 9.86 11.09 -3.14
CA GLY A 63 10.56 10.62 -4.35
C GLY A 63 11.41 9.36 -4.15
N LYS A 64 11.34 8.72 -2.98
CA LYS A 64 11.96 7.41 -2.68
C LYS A 64 11.14 6.27 -3.27
N ASN A 65 11.77 5.10 -3.44
CA ASN A 65 11.11 3.87 -3.94
C ASN A 65 10.36 4.07 -5.28
N ARG A 66 10.96 4.80 -6.23
CA ARG A 66 10.33 5.13 -7.54
C ARG A 66 9.79 3.92 -8.29
N TRP A 67 10.51 2.79 -8.25
CA TRP A 67 10.08 1.56 -8.89
C TRP A 67 8.73 1.06 -8.35
N PHE A 68 8.54 1.09 -7.03
CA PHE A 68 7.29 0.67 -6.38
C PHE A 68 6.08 1.51 -6.78
N PHE A 69 6.27 2.82 -6.94
CA PHE A 69 5.20 3.75 -7.34
C PHE A 69 5.03 3.88 -8.86
N THR A 70 5.84 3.16 -9.66
CA THR A 70 5.70 3.14 -11.11
C THR A 70 4.82 1.96 -11.51
N LYS A 71 3.85 2.19 -12.39
CA LYS A 71 2.97 1.13 -12.89
C LYS A 71 3.79 0.09 -13.66
N LEU A 72 3.68 -1.18 -13.26
CA LEU A 72 4.22 -2.31 -14.02
C LEU A 72 3.58 -2.38 -15.41
N ARG A 73 4.41 -2.45 -16.46
CA ARG A 73 3.98 -2.71 -17.83
C ARG A 73 4.21 -4.20 -18.10
N PHE A 74 3.14 -4.91 -18.43
CA PHE A 74 3.16 -6.27 -18.94
C PHE A 74 2.64 -6.23 -20.38
#